data_AF-A0A1I6NS76-F1
#
_entry.id   AF-A0A1I6NS76-F1
#
_cell.length_a   1.000
_cell.length_b   1.000
_cell.length_c   1.000
_cell.angle_alpha   90.00
_cell.angle_beta   90.00
_cell.angle_gamma   90.00
#
_symmetry.space_group_name_H-M   'P 1'
#
loop_
_entity.id
_entity.type
_entity.pdbx_description
1 polymer ?
#
loop_
_entity_poly.entity_id
_entity_poly.type
_entity_poly.pdbx_seq_one_letter_code
_entity_poly.pdbx_strand_id
1 'polypeptide(L)'
;MEKIKEIEQYIKTNGFTKNQIIHSDKETVIMVLGYTNSGLKKSISFNKKEKTIQQLSADGSLTFDDFIIKEKSKIANTQKS
;
A
#
# COMPACT_ATOMS: atom_id res chain seq x y z
N MET A 1 5.87 -16.87 -2.62
CA MET A 1 5.19 -15.65 -2.12
C MET A 1 3.70 -15.86 -2.32
N GLU A 2 2.93 -16.06 -1.25
CA GLU A 2 1.49 -16.29 -1.36
C GLU A 2 0.80 -15.05 -1.94
N LYS A 3 -0.01 -15.25 -2.98
CA LYS A 3 -0.86 -14.21 -3.56
C LYS A 3 -2.07 -14.00 -2.67
N ILE A 4 -2.25 -12.80 -2.15
CA ILE A 4 -3.41 -12.44 -1.31
C ILE A 4 -4.53 -11.99 -2.23
N LYS A 5 -5.51 -12.88 -2.47
CA LYS A 5 -6.61 -12.68 -3.43
C LYS A 5 -7.41 -11.41 -3.18
N GLU A 6 -7.64 -11.06 -1.92
CA GLU A 6 -8.39 -9.88 -1.49
C GLU A 6 -7.70 -8.58 -1.92
N ILE A 7 -6.37 -8.53 -1.81
CA ILE A 7 -5.60 -7.37 -2.26
C ILE A 7 -5.63 -7.28 -3.80
N GLU A 8 -5.49 -8.41 -4.50
CA GLU A 8 -5.58 -8.42 -5.97
C GLU A 8 -6.96 -7.96 -6.45
N GLN A 9 -8.03 -8.39 -5.78
CA GLN A 9 -9.39 -7.93 -6.07
C GLN A 9 -9.52 -6.44 -5.79
N TYR A 10 -9.02 -5.94 -4.66
CA TYR A 10 -9.05 -4.52 -4.33
C TYR A 10 -8.32 -3.66 -5.38
N ILE A 11 -7.14 -4.10 -5.83
CA ILE A 11 -6.36 -3.45 -6.89
C ILE A 11 -7.18 -3.37 -8.18
N LYS A 12 -7.79 -4.49 -8.60
CA LYS A 12 -8.60 -4.57 -9.81
C LYS A 12 -9.86 -3.72 -9.74
N THR A 13 -10.63 -3.82 -8.65
CA THR A 13 -11.89 -3.08 -8.46
C THR A 13 -11.68 -1.57 -8.47
N ASN A 14 -10.55 -1.08 -7.92
CA ASN A 14 -10.24 0.35 -7.90
C ASN A 14 -9.40 0.83 -9.10
N GLY A 15 -9.05 -0.07 -10.03
CA GLY A 15 -8.32 0.25 -11.25
C GLY A 15 -6.86 0.67 -11.05
N PHE A 16 -6.23 0.30 -9.94
CA PHE A 16 -4.81 0.63 -9.71
C PHE A 16 -3.93 -0.14 -10.70
N THR A 17 -3.01 0.58 -11.34
CA THR A 17 -2.12 0.03 -12.39
C THR A 17 -0.68 -0.11 -11.93
N LYS A 18 -0.31 0.53 -10.81
CA LYS A 18 0.96 0.37 -10.11
C LYS A 18 0.71 -0.08 -8.69
N ASN A 19 1.51 -1.03 -8.21
CA ASN A 19 1.45 -1.50 -6.83
C ASN A 19 2.83 -1.99 -6.36
N GLN A 20 3.15 -1.77 -5.09
CA GLN A 20 4.36 -2.29 -4.47
C GLN A 20 4.12 -2.60 -2.98
N ILE A 21 4.52 -3.79 -2.54
CA ILE A 21 4.57 -4.13 -1.11
C ILE A 21 5.77 -3.44 -0.49
N ILE A 22 5.51 -2.62 0.52
CA ILE A 22 6.55 -1.86 1.23
C ILE A 22 6.84 -2.42 2.63
N HIS A 23 5.92 -3.22 3.18
CA HIS A 23 6.10 -3.97 4.42
C HIS A 23 5.20 -5.20 4.41
N SER A 24 5.68 -6.31 4.99
CA SER A 24 4.88 -7.51 5.19
C SER A 24 5.40 -8.26 6.41
N ASP A 25 4.53 -8.54 7.36
CA ASP A 25 4.81 -9.39 8.51
C ASP A 25 3.79 -10.54 8.59
N LYS A 26 3.67 -11.19 9.75
CA LYS A 26 2.76 -12.33 9.95
C LYS A 26 1.28 -11.95 9.88
N GLU A 27 0.94 -10.72 10.27
CA GLU A 27 -0.44 -10.26 10.43
C GLU A 27 -0.84 -9.25 9.36
N THR A 28 0.12 -8.49 8.84
CA THR A 28 -0.16 -7.29 8.05
C THR A 28 0.66 -7.26 6.77
N VAL A 29 0.07 -6.73 5.69
CA VAL A 29 0.78 -6.30 4.48
C VAL A 29 0.47 -4.84 4.20
N ILE A 30 1.50 -4.02 4.08
CA ILE A 30 1.34 -2.62 3.66
C ILE A 30 1.79 -2.50 2.21
N MET A 31 0.91 -1.92 1.39
CA MET A 31 1.13 -1.72 -0.04
C MET A 31 0.89 -0.29 -0.44
N VAL A 32 1.74 0.20 -1.34
CA VAL A 32 1.51 1.44 -2.07
C VAL A 32 0.87 1.10 -3.41
N LEU A 33 -0.20 1.81 -3.75
CA LEU A 33 -0.99 1.67 -4.96
C LEU A 33 -1.01 3.00 -5.71
N GLY A 34 -1.03 2.96 -7.04
CA GLY A 34 -1.04 4.15 -7.87
C GLY A 34 -1.55 3.90 -9.28
N TYR A 35 -1.78 4.98 -10.00
CA TYR A 35 -2.19 4.96 -11.41
C TYR A 35 -1.01 5.39 -12.29
N THR A 36 -0.90 4.82 -13.49
CA THR A 36 0.15 5.20 -14.47
C THR A 36 -0.01 6.64 -14.94
N ASN A 37 -1.25 7.13 -15.10
CA ASN A 37 -1.58 8.45 -15.68
C ASN A 37 -2.33 9.38 -14.71
N SER A 38 -2.28 9.15 -13.39
CA SER A 38 -2.92 10.03 -12.41
C SER A 38 -1.97 10.40 -11.28
N GLY A 39 -2.15 11.61 -10.76
CA GLY A 39 -1.39 12.14 -9.64
C GLY A 39 -1.64 11.38 -8.33
N LEU A 40 -2.76 10.66 -8.19
CA LEU A 40 -3.13 10.03 -6.92
C LEU A 40 -2.39 8.69 -6.67
N LYS A 41 -1.75 8.60 -5.51
CA LYS A 41 -1.20 7.37 -4.92
C LYS A 41 -1.85 7.15 -3.57
N LYS A 42 -1.99 5.89 -3.18
CA LYS A 42 -2.57 5.49 -1.89
C LYS A 42 -1.70 4.46 -1.22
N SER A 43 -1.63 4.51 0.10
CA SER A 43 -1.04 3.47 0.93
C SER A 43 -2.17 2.75 1.64
N ILE A 44 -2.15 1.42 1.59
CA ILE A 44 -3.14 0.56 2.25
C ILE A 44 -2.45 -0.42 3.17
N SER A 45 -3.11 -0.76 4.28
CA SER A 45 -2.77 -1.86 5.15
C SER A 45 -3.82 -2.96 4.99
N PHE A 46 -3.37 -4.18 4.77
CA PHE A 46 -4.21 -5.37 4.77
C PHE A 46 -3.91 -6.20 6.01
N ASN A 47 -4.93 -6.40 6.86
CA ASN A 47 -4.86 -7.36 7.96
C ASN A 47 -5.22 -8.75 7.45
N LYS A 48 -4.28 -9.70 7.54
CA LYS A 48 -4.42 -11.08 7.05
C LYS A 48 -5.42 -11.90 7.86
N LYS A 49 -5.53 -11.63 9.16
CA LYS A 49 -6.41 -12.37 10.08
C LYS A 49 -7.86 -11.95 9.91
N GLU A 50 -8.11 -10.65 9.85
CA GLU A 50 -9.44 -10.06 9.70
C GLU A 50 -9.88 -9.94 8.24
N LYS A 51 -8.95 -10.10 7.31
CA LYS A 51 -9.16 -9.90 5.86
C LYS A 51 -9.69 -8.51 5.52
N THR A 52 -9.29 -7.51 6.29
CA THR A 52 -9.73 -6.12 6.15
C THR A 52 -8.66 -5.26 5.48
N ILE A 53 -9.09 -4.30 4.67
CA ILE A 53 -8.22 -3.30 4.03
C ILE A 53 -8.51 -1.95 4.65
N GLN A 54 -7.47 -1.25 5.09
CA GLN A 54 -7.54 0.11 5.61
C GLN A 54 -6.65 1.02 4.77
N GLN A 55 -7.15 2.21 4.40
CA GLN A 55 -6.34 3.23 3.75
C GLN A 55 -5.52 3.97 4.81
N LEU A 56 -4.19 3.93 4.69
CA LEU A 56 -3.28 4.63 5.61
C LEU A 56 -3.06 6.08 5.18
N SER A 57 -2.89 6.31 3.88
CA SER A 57 -2.60 7.65 3.35
C SER A 57 -2.95 7.74 1.86
N ALA A 58 -3.09 8.98 1.37
CA ALA A 58 -3.19 9.27 -0.05
C ALA A 58 -2.41 10.55 -0.37
N ASP A 59 -1.78 10.60 -1.53
CA ASP A 59 -0.93 11.72 -1.96
C ASP A 59 -1.09 11.92 -3.47
N GLY A 60 -1.39 13.15 -3.87
CA GLY A 60 -1.60 13.55 -5.26
C GLY A 60 -0.40 14.22 -5.92
N SER A 61 0.61 14.62 -5.13
CA SER A 61 1.69 15.52 -5.54
C SER A 61 3.01 14.81 -5.74
N LEU A 62 3.28 13.75 -4.98
CA LEU A 62 4.52 12.98 -5.08
C LEU A 62 4.50 12.02 -6.27
N THR A 63 5.67 11.71 -6.83
CA THR A 63 5.79 10.57 -7.75
C THR A 63 5.51 9.26 -7.00
N PHE A 64 5.28 8.17 -7.74
CA PHE A 64 5.03 6.86 -7.12
C PHE A 64 6.22 6.43 -6.25
N ASP A 65 7.44 6.64 -6.72
CA ASP A 65 8.67 6.25 -6.03
C ASP A 65 8.94 7.14 -4.81
N ASP A 66 8.73 8.45 -4.91
CA ASP A 66 8.85 9.35 -3.75
C ASP A 66 7.83 9.02 -2.66
N PHE A 67 6.60 8.68 -3.07
CA PHE A 67 5.57 8.28 -2.13
C PHE A 67 5.92 6.94 -1.45
N ILE A 68 6.52 5.99 -2.17
CA ILE A 68 7.07 4.75 -1.57
C ILE A 68 8.12 5.07 -0.51
N ILE A 69 9.09 5.95 -0.82
CA ILE A 69 10.16 6.33 0.11
C ILE A 69 9.58 6.97 1.38
N LYS A 70 8.61 7.88 1.21
CA LYS A 70 7.88 8.52 2.32
C LYS A 70 7.16 7.50 3.19
N GLU A 71 6.41 6.56 2.60
CA GLU A 71 5.65 5.57 3.36
C GLU A 71 6.56 4.55 4.06
N LYS A 72 7.66 4.09 3.43
CA LYS A 72 8.68 3.25 4.09
C LYS A 72 9.29 3.94 5.31
N SER A 73 9.59 5.23 5.19
CA SER A 73 10.17 6.02 6.29
C SER A 73 9.21 6.13 7.48
N LYS A 74 7.90 6.28 7.24
CA LYS A 74 6.89 6.27 8.31
C LYS A 74 6.89 4.95 9.08
N ILE A 75 6.88 3.83 8.37
CA ILE A 75 6.85 2.48 8.99
C ILE A 75 8.10 2.27 9.87
N ALA A 76 9.28 2.66 9.37
CA ALA A 76 10.52 2.55 10.13
C ALA A 76 10.52 3.40 11.41
N ASN A 77 9.90 4.58 11.38
CA ASN A 77 9.80 5.45 12.56
C ASN A 77 8.79 4.92 13.60
N THR A 78 7.68 4.32 13.15
CA THR A 78 6.70 3.70 14.06
C THR A 78 7.28 2.49 14.81
N GLN A 79 8.23 1.75 14.22
CA GLN A 79 8.88 0.60 14.87
C GLN A 79 9.97 0.98 15.89
N LYS A 80 10.41 2.25 15.92
CA LYS A 80 11.44 2.75 16.84
C LYS A 80 10.89 3.46 18.08
N SER A 81 9.59 3.75 18.10
CA SER A 81 8.88 4.34 19.24
C SER A 81 8.31 3.23 20.11
#